data_AF-A0A932QGJ0-F1
#
_entry.id   AF-A0A932QGJ0-F1
#
_cell.length_a   1.000
_cell.length_b   1.000
_cell.length_c   1.000
_cell.angle_alpha   90.00
_cell.angle_beta   90.00
_cell.angle_gamma   90.00
#
_symmetry.space_group_name_H-M   'P 1'
#
loop_
_entity.id
_entity.type
_entity.pdbx_description
1 polymer ?
#
loop_
_entity_poly.entity_id
_entity_poly.type
_entity_poly.pdbx_seq_one_letter_code
_entity_poly.pdbx_strand_id
1 'polypeptide(L)'
;MSPSAMLRGALLALGLVTITACHDGPFSPYWDRGTYELVAANGRYVPSNVYVAAGPGHVDAVDVVDGWITLHGDGSYELIVHARETTNGLSADVTHAYAGGYDTDGNMLYLSYDLPGSYYSDQLQASWHDGIIEVVVPDVAMGHGVLMRFGR
;
A
#
# COMPACT_ATOMS: atom_id res chain seq x y z
N MET A 1 -37.34 -20.99 73.66
CA MET A 1 -37.94 -20.99 72.31
C MET A 1 -37.28 -19.85 71.52
N SER A 2 -36.72 -20.20 70.35
CA SER A 2 -36.05 -19.44 69.27
C SER A 2 -36.52 -18.00 68.94
N PRO A 3 -35.84 -17.25 68.04
CA PRO A 3 -34.39 -17.09 67.81
C PRO A 3 -33.95 -15.62 67.46
N SER A 4 -32.62 -15.41 67.43
CA SER A 4 -31.79 -14.65 66.46
C SER A 4 -32.29 -13.39 65.74
N ALA A 5 -31.44 -12.34 65.73
CA ALA A 5 -31.07 -11.62 64.50
C ALA A 5 -29.72 -10.87 64.67
N MET A 6 -28.63 -11.52 64.26
CA MET A 6 -27.35 -10.88 63.95
C MET A 6 -27.49 -10.08 62.65
N LEU A 7 -27.21 -8.78 62.68
CA LEU A 7 -27.06 -7.98 61.46
C LEU A 7 -25.60 -8.07 60.98
N ARG A 8 -25.36 -8.91 59.98
CA ARG A 8 -24.08 -8.98 59.25
C ARG A 8 -23.98 -7.77 58.31
N GLY A 9 -23.06 -6.85 58.62
CA GLY A 9 -22.64 -5.81 57.69
C GLY A 9 -21.78 -6.43 56.59
N ALA A 10 -22.23 -6.29 55.33
CA ALA A 10 -21.44 -6.66 54.16
C ALA A 10 -20.59 -5.44 53.75
N LEU A 11 -19.27 -5.58 53.88
CA LEU A 11 -18.28 -4.71 53.25
C LEU A 11 -18.26 -4.99 51.74
N LEU A 12 -18.75 -4.06 50.93
CA LEU A 12 -18.47 -4.05 49.49
C LEU A 12 -17.03 -3.58 49.28
N ALA A 13 -16.16 -4.53 48.89
CA ALA A 13 -14.86 -4.22 48.33
C ALA A 13 -15.04 -3.76 46.88
N LEU A 14 -14.77 -2.47 46.60
CA LEU A 14 -14.62 -1.97 45.24
C LEU A 14 -13.29 -2.50 44.68
N GLY A 15 -13.37 -3.48 43.78
CA GLY A 15 -12.24 -3.89 42.95
C GLY A 15 -11.97 -2.82 41.89
N LEU A 16 -10.79 -2.19 41.95
CA LEU A 16 -10.24 -1.45 40.82
C LEU A 16 -9.87 -2.46 39.74
N VAL A 17 -10.73 -2.60 38.74
CA VAL A 17 -10.36 -3.21 37.46
C VAL A 17 -9.54 -2.17 36.72
N THR A 18 -8.21 -2.33 36.72
CA THR A 18 -7.35 -1.63 35.76
C THR A 18 -7.66 -2.22 34.39
N ILE A 19 -8.58 -1.59 33.69
CA ILE A 19 -8.81 -1.82 32.27
C ILE A 19 -7.49 -1.42 31.61
N THR A 20 -6.73 -2.39 31.11
CA THR A 20 -5.72 -2.11 30.10
C THR A 20 -6.46 -1.40 28.98
N ALA A 21 -6.13 -0.13 28.73
CA ALA A 21 -6.59 0.59 27.57
C ALA A 21 -6.00 -0.11 26.34
N CYS A 22 -6.65 -1.17 25.86
CA CYS A 22 -6.61 -1.48 24.44
C CYS A 22 -7.17 -0.24 23.76
N HIS A 23 -6.29 0.48 23.08
CA HIS A 23 -6.54 1.76 22.46
C HIS A 23 -7.38 1.57 21.19
N ASP A 24 -8.58 1.01 21.34
CA ASP A 24 -9.61 0.95 20.29
C ASP A 24 -10.66 2.00 20.62
N GLY A 25 -10.29 3.28 20.42
CA GLY A 25 -11.30 4.33 20.31
C GLY A 25 -12.21 4.05 19.11
N PRO A 26 -13.48 4.49 19.13
CA PRO A 26 -14.46 4.22 18.06
C PRO A 26 -14.17 4.90 16.70
N PHE A 27 -12.94 5.38 16.49
CA PHE A 27 -12.46 6.06 15.29
C PHE A 27 -10.99 5.71 15.02
N SER A 28 -10.65 4.43 14.93
CA SER A 28 -9.31 4.09 14.47
C SER A 28 -9.21 4.39 12.95
N PRO A 29 -8.30 5.28 12.49
CA PRO A 29 -8.31 5.88 11.14
C PRO A 29 -7.81 4.92 10.04
N TYR A 30 -8.26 3.66 10.06
CA TYR A 30 -7.79 2.59 9.17
C TYR A 30 -8.35 2.67 7.73
N TRP A 31 -8.57 3.87 7.20
CA TRP A 31 -8.98 4.07 5.82
C TRP A 31 -7.81 3.87 4.84
N ASP A 32 -6.61 3.66 5.38
CA ASP A 32 -5.31 3.46 4.75
C ASP A 32 -5.05 2.04 4.27
N ARG A 33 -5.74 1.04 4.83
CA ARG A 33 -5.47 -0.37 4.54
C ARG A 33 -6.36 -0.93 3.47
N GLY A 34 -5.82 -1.88 2.70
CA GLY A 34 -6.50 -2.68 1.68
C GLY A 34 -5.91 -2.45 0.28
N THR A 35 -6.62 -2.95 -0.73
CA THR A 35 -6.17 -2.93 -2.13
C THR A 35 -6.71 -1.71 -2.88
N TYR A 36 -5.87 -1.14 -3.73
CA TYR A 36 -6.15 -0.02 -4.62
C TYR A 36 -5.74 -0.43 -6.03
N GLU A 37 -6.68 -0.36 -6.97
CA GLU A 37 -6.48 -0.78 -8.36
C GLU A 37 -5.82 0.36 -9.15
N LEU A 38 -4.94 0.01 -10.08
CA LEU A 38 -4.28 0.96 -10.96
C LEU A 38 -5.31 1.59 -11.91
N VAL A 39 -5.53 2.90 -11.77
CA VAL A 39 -6.50 3.63 -12.60
C VAL A 39 -5.83 4.43 -13.72
N ALA A 40 -4.61 4.93 -13.50
CA ALA A 40 -3.92 5.75 -14.49
C ALA A 40 -2.39 5.65 -14.40
N ALA A 41 -1.72 5.83 -15.54
CA ALA A 41 -0.27 5.97 -15.64
C ALA A 41 0.08 7.20 -16.49
N ASN A 42 1.03 8.02 -16.03
CA ASN A 42 1.42 9.31 -16.64
C ASN A 42 0.22 10.20 -17.01
N GLY A 43 -0.80 10.23 -16.14
CA GLY A 43 -2.01 11.03 -16.31
C GLY A 43 -3.04 10.47 -17.30
N ARG A 44 -2.88 9.24 -17.81
CA ARG A 44 -3.80 8.58 -18.74
C ARG A 44 -4.42 7.35 -18.10
N TYR A 45 -5.71 7.11 -18.34
CA TYR A 45 -6.38 5.91 -17.83
C TYR A 45 -5.77 4.63 -18.41
N VAL A 46 -5.59 3.63 -17.56
CA VAL A 46 -5.08 2.31 -17.93
C VAL A 46 -6.17 1.50 -18.66
N PRO A 47 -5.84 0.71 -19.72
CA PRO A 47 -4.50 0.50 -20.27
C PRO A 47 -3.95 1.73 -21.00
N SER A 48 -2.65 2.00 -20.87
CA SER A 48 -2.02 3.19 -21.43
C SER A 48 -0.56 2.97 -21.86
N ASN A 49 -0.19 3.58 -22.97
CA ASN A 49 1.21 3.63 -23.42
C ASN A 49 1.99 4.68 -22.61
N VAL A 50 3.07 4.24 -21.95
CA VAL A 50 3.91 5.08 -21.08
C VAL A 50 5.30 5.36 -21.67
N TYR A 51 5.67 4.62 -22.72
CA TYR A 51 6.94 4.77 -23.41
C TYR A 51 6.80 4.42 -24.88
N VAL A 52 7.46 5.21 -25.75
CA VAL A 52 7.70 4.89 -27.16
C VAL A 52 9.11 5.34 -27.52
N ALA A 53 9.91 4.44 -28.08
CA ALA A 53 11.17 4.77 -28.71
C ALA A 53 11.16 4.40 -30.19
N ALA A 54 11.94 5.14 -30.98
CA ALA A 54 12.16 4.84 -32.38
C ALA A 54 13.63 4.49 -32.59
N GLY A 55 13.94 3.24 -32.93
CA GLY A 55 15.29 2.83 -33.31
C GLY A 55 15.51 1.32 -33.24
N PRO A 56 16.34 0.73 -34.12
CA PRO A 56 16.60 -0.71 -34.12
C PRO A 56 17.31 -1.16 -32.85
N GLY A 57 16.82 -2.24 -32.22
CA GLY A 57 17.44 -2.87 -31.03
C GLY A 57 16.99 -2.30 -29.68
N HIS A 58 15.99 -1.43 -29.66
CA HIS A 58 15.38 -0.88 -28.44
C HIS A 58 13.97 -1.41 -28.24
N VAL A 59 13.43 -1.31 -27.02
CA VAL A 59 12.00 -1.52 -26.79
C VAL A 59 11.24 -0.40 -27.48
N ASP A 60 10.41 -0.76 -28.45
CA ASP A 60 9.63 0.15 -29.27
C ASP A 60 8.55 0.84 -28.44
N ALA A 61 7.91 0.10 -27.53
CA ALA A 61 6.81 0.59 -26.73
C ALA A 61 6.65 -0.16 -25.39
N VAL A 62 6.18 0.54 -24.37
CA VAL A 62 5.70 -0.07 -23.12
C VAL A 62 4.26 0.40 -22.86
N ASP A 63 3.35 -0.57 -22.76
CA ASP A 63 1.94 -0.37 -22.42
C ASP A 63 1.68 -0.91 -21.01
N VAL A 64 1.25 -0.04 -20.09
CA VAL A 64 0.76 -0.46 -18.77
C VAL A 64 -0.66 -0.98 -18.93
N VAL A 65 -0.91 -2.21 -18.50
CA VAL A 65 -2.15 -2.96 -18.77
C VAL A 65 -3.11 -2.92 -17.58
N ASP A 66 -2.61 -3.25 -16.39
CA ASP A 66 -3.32 -3.20 -15.10
C ASP A 66 -2.28 -3.28 -13.95
N GLY A 67 -2.77 -3.30 -12.71
CA GLY A 67 -1.94 -3.41 -11.51
C GLY A 67 -2.70 -3.04 -10.26
N TRP A 68 -2.09 -3.25 -9.09
CA TRP A 68 -2.66 -2.90 -7.80
C TRP A 68 -1.58 -2.65 -6.76
N ILE A 69 -1.94 -1.92 -5.71
CA ILE A 69 -1.18 -1.83 -4.47
C ILE A 69 -2.06 -2.24 -3.29
N THR A 70 -1.53 -3.08 -2.41
CA THR A 70 -2.17 -3.51 -1.17
C THR A 70 -1.38 -3.01 0.02
N LEU A 71 -2.02 -2.24 0.90
CA LEU A 71 -1.47 -1.80 2.18
C LEU A 71 -2.00 -2.70 3.30
N HIS A 72 -1.12 -3.45 3.97
CA HIS A 72 -1.47 -4.40 5.01
C HIS A 72 -1.54 -3.74 6.39
N GLY A 73 -2.27 -4.37 7.32
CA GLY A 73 -2.46 -3.84 8.68
C GLY A 73 -1.23 -3.93 9.59
N ASP A 74 -0.20 -4.62 9.17
CA ASP A 74 1.08 -4.80 9.88
C ASP A 74 2.16 -3.79 9.41
N GLY A 75 1.82 -2.85 8.54
CA GLY A 75 2.76 -1.88 7.98
C GLY A 75 3.55 -2.39 6.78
N SER A 76 3.20 -3.55 6.22
CA SER A 76 3.78 -4.05 4.96
C SER A 76 2.92 -3.70 3.74
N TYR A 77 3.51 -3.70 2.55
CA TYR A 77 2.77 -3.53 1.29
C TYR A 77 3.24 -4.48 0.20
N GLU A 78 2.36 -4.67 -0.79
CA GLU A 78 2.63 -5.33 -2.07
C GLU A 78 2.14 -4.42 -3.20
N LEU A 79 2.98 -4.19 -4.20
CA LEU A 79 2.69 -3.43 -5.41
C LEU A 79 3.00 -4.29 -6.63
N ILE A 80 2.01 -4.51 -7.48
CA ILE A 80 2.12 -5.26 -8.73
C ILE A 80 1.66 -4.38 -9.88
N VAL A 81 2.45 -4.37 -10.96
CA VAL A 81 2.09 -3.72 -12.23
C VAL A 81 2.32 -4.71 -13.36
N HIS A 82 1.31 -4.88 -14.19
CA HIS A 82 1.41 -5.62 -15.44
C HIS A 82 1.62 -4.66 -16.60
N ALA A 83 2.68 -4.89 -17.35
CA ALA A 83 3.01 -4.16 -18.55
C ALA A 83 3.16 -5.10 -19.74
N ARG A 84 3.06 -4.54 -20.93
CA ARG A 84 3.39 -5.19 -22.19
C ARG A 84 4.51 -4.40 -22.84
N GLU A 85 5.64 -5.07 -23.04
CA GLU A 85 6.79 -4.51 -23.74
C GLU A 85 6.78 -5.01 -25.18
N THR A 86 6.97 -4.10 -26.14
CA THR A 86 7.08 -4.43 -27.56
C THR A 86 8.48 -4.11 -28.06
N THR A 87 9.17 -5.10 -28.61
CA THR A 87 10.54 -4.97 -29.15
C THR A 87 10.61 -5.56 -30.55
N ASN A 88 11.03 -4.76 -31.53
CA ASN A 88 11.04 -5.13 -32.94
C ASN A 88 9.69 -5.72 -33.42
N GLY A 89 8.58 -5.12 -32.97
CA GLY A 89 7.21 -5.57 -33.29
C GLY A 89 6.74 -6.85 -32.60
N LEU A 90 7.53 -7.45 -31.71
CA LEU A 90 7.14 -8.59 -30.88
C LEU A 90 6.79 -8.12 -29.47
N SER A 91 5.64 -8.54 -28.94
CA SER A 91 5.20 -8.17 -27.60
C SER A 91 5.38 -9.29 -26.58
N ALA A 92 5.77 -8.94 -25.37
CA ALA A 92 5.82 -9.80 -24.20
C ALA A 92 5.14 -9.12 -23.00
N ASP A 93 4.41 -9.89 -22.20
CA ASP A 93 3.85 -9.38 -20.94
C ASP A 93 4.90 -9.52 -19.83
N VAL A 94 5.06 -8.48 -19.03
CA VAL A 94 6.06 -8.33 -17.95
C VAL A 94 5.37 -7.89 -16.67
N THR A 95 5.81 -8.43 -15.54
CA THR A 95 5.33 -8.05 -14.21
C THR A 95 6.43 -7.31 -13.46
N HIS A 96 6.12 -6.09 -13.02
CA HIS A 96 6.93 -5.37 -12.04
C HIS A 96 6.30 -5.55 -10.66
N ALA A 97 7.07 -6.07 -9.72
CA ALA A 97 6.60 -6.35 -8.37
C ALA A 97 7.54 -5.72 -7.33
N TYR A 98 6.95 -5.03 -6.36
CA TYR A 98 7.64 -4.41 -5.24
C TYR A 98 6.92 -4.80 -3.95
N ALA A 99 7.68 -5.02 -2.89
CA ALA A 99 7.15 -5.28 -1.56
C ALA A 99 8.10 -4.75 -0.50
N GLY A 100 7.55 -4.39 0.66
CA GLY A 100 8.34 -3.92 1.79
C GLY A 100 7.48 -3.26 2.85
N GLY A 101 8.07 -2.32 3.60
CA GLY A 101 7.39 -1.59 4.66
C GLY A 101 6.83 -0.25 4.18
N TYR A 102 5.72 0.20 4.75
CA TYR A 102 5.20 1.55 4.55
C TYR A 102 4.98 2.29 5.86
N ASP A 103 5.08 3.62 5.78
CA ASP A 103 4.68 4.56 6.83
C ASP A 103 3.91 5.73 6.22
N THR A 104 3.08 6.41 7.00
CA THR A 104 2.27 7.55 6.55
C THR A 104 2.18 8.63 7.60
N ASP A 105 2.34 9.88 7.19
CA ASP A 105 2.09 11.06 8.04
C ASP A 105 0.67 11.63 7.84
N GLY A 106 -0.16 10.94 7.07
CA GLY A 106 -1.53 11.33 6.72
C GLY A 106 -1.65 12.08 5.39
N ASN A 107 -0.55 12.50 4.77
CA ASN A 107 -0.56 13.15 3.45
C ASN A 107 0.52 12.57 2.51
N MET A 108 1.67 12.18 3.05
CA MET A 108 2.72 11.48 2.34
C MET A 108 2.72 10.00 2.71
N LEU A 109 2.98 9.16 1.70
CA LEU A 109 3.12 7.72 1.87
C LEU A 109 4.59 7.38 1.60
N TYR A 110 5.27 6.83 2.60
CA TYR A 110 6.66 6.41 2.47
C TYR A 110 6.68 4.91 2.21
N LEU A 111 7.08 4.49 1.01
CA LEU A 111 7.15 3.09 0.62
C LEU A 111 8.61 2.66 0.52
N SER A 112 9.06 1.81 1.44
CA SER A 112 10.40 1.23 1.41
C SER A 112 10.39 -0.15 0.77
N TYR A 113 11.33 -0.44 -0.12
CA TYR A 113 11.50 -1.77 -0.69
C TYR A 113 12.96 -2.20 -0.67
N ASP A 114 13.16 -3.51 -0.55
CA ASP A 114 14.48 -4.12 -0.62
C ASP A 114 14.63 -4.85 -1.94
N LEU A 115 15.61 -4.42 -2.75
CA LEU A 115 16.02 -5.19 -3.92
C LEU A 115 16.97 -6.32 -3.48
N PRO A 116 16.78 -7.56 -3.96
CA PRO A 116 17.70 -8.64 -3.70
C PRO A 116 19.14 -8.25 -4.08
N GLY A 117 20.05 -8.26 -3.11
CA GLY A 117 21.45 -7.87 -3.31
C GLY A 117 21.75 -6.38 -3.11
N SER A 118 20.75 -5.55 -2.79
CA SER A 118 20.97 -4.22 -2.25
C SER A 118 21.25 -4.29 -0.75
N TYR A 119 22.22 -3.51 -0.27
CA TYR A 119 22.48 -3.31 1.17
C TYR A 119 21.65 -2.14 1.74
N TYR A 120 20.97 -1.39 0.88
CA TYR A 120 20.17 -0.23 1.25
C TYR A 120 18.73 -0.47 0.84
N SER A 121 17.80 -0.07 1.71
CA SER A 121 16.41 0.04 1.34
C SER A 121 16.25 1.25 0.42
N ASP A 122 15.59 1.04 -0.72
CA ASP A 122 15.19 2.11 -1.62
C ASP A 122 13.80 2.62 -1.21
N GLN A 123 13.48 3.85 -1.60
CA GLN A 123 12.17 4.46 -1.34
C GLN A 123 11.46 4.80 -2.65
N LEU A 124 10.21 4.37 -2.78
CA LEU A 124 9.33 4.88 -3.83
C LEU A 124 8.77 6.22 -3.38
N GLN A 125 8.77 7.20 -4.29
CA GLN A 125 8.09 8.47 -4.05
C GLN A 125 6.59 8.25 -4.18
N ALA A 126 5.86 8.43 -3.07
CA ALA A 126 4.42 8.27 -3.07
C ALA A 126 3.68 9.33 -2.22
N SER A 127 2.45 9.61 -2.61
CA SER A 127 1.52 10.46 -1.86
C SER A 127 0.17 9.78 -1.77
N TRP A 128 -0.57 10.08 -0.71
CA TRP A 128 -1.89 9.51 -0.51
C TRP A 128 -2.86 10.58 -0.04
N HIS A 129 -3.93 10.78 -0.82
CA HIS A 129 -4.98 11.74 -0.51
C HIS A 129 -6.31 11.26 -1.10
N ASP A 130 -7.41 11.46 -0.38
CA ASP A 130 -8.77 11.16 -0.84
C ASP A 130 -8.98 9.74 -1.40
N GLY A 131 -8.32 8.74 -0.80
CA GLY A 131 -8.43 7.34 -1.24
C GLY A 131 -7.66 7.02 -2.52
N ILE A 132 -6.80 7.94 -2.98
CA ILE A 132 -5.98 7.81 -4.18
C ILE A 132 -4.51 7.78 -3.76
N ILE A 133 -3.80 6.72 -4.15
CA ILE A 133 -2.36 6.60 -3.97
C ILE A 133 -1.69 6.95 -5.29
N GLU A 134 -0.77 7.92 -5.26
CA GLU A 134 0.10 8.20 -6.40
C GLU A 134 1.52 7.71 -6.07
N VAL A 135 2.11 6.91 -6.96
CA VAL A 135 3.44 6.31 -6.78
C VAL A 135 4.26 6.51 -8.05
N VAL A 136 5.51 6.94 -7.91
CA VAL A 136 6.48 6.88 -9.01
C VAL A 136 7.14 5.50 -8.99
N VAL A 137 6.73 4.62 -9.91
CA VAL A 137 7.26 3.26 -10.01
C VAL A 137 8.48 3.25 -10.94
N PRO A 138 9.70 2.92 -10.44
CA PRO A 138 10.92 2.91 -11.24
C PRO A 138 10.92 1.76 -12.25
N ASP A 139 11.81 1.86 -13.25
CA ASP A 139 12.14 0.78 -14.19
C ASP A 139 10.99 0.17 -15.01
N VAL A 140 9.78 0.74 -14.97
CA VAL A 140 8.66 0.32 -15.82
C VAL A 140 8.88 0.76 -17.27
N ALA A 141 9.48 1.92 -17.48
CA ALA A 141 9.70 2.49 -18.81
C ALA A 141 11.20 2.56 -19.13
N MET A 142 11.87 1.40 -19.30
CA MET A 142 13.29 1.34 -19.71
C MET A 142 14.25 2.11 -18.78
N GLY A 143 14.08 1.96 -17.46
CA GLY A 143 14.86 2.71 -16.48
C GLY A 143 14.28 4.08 -16.11
N HIS A 144 13.13 4.46 -16.66
CA HIS A 144 12.40 5.65 -16.26
C HIS A 144 11.29 5.32 -15.26
N GLY A 145 11.11 6.20 -14.27
CA GLY A 145 9.97 6.18 -13.37
C GLY A 145 8.67 6.58 -14.07
N VAL A 146 7.59 5.87 -13.78
CA VAL A 146 6.24 6.15 -14.27
C VAL A 146 5.38 6.58 -13.10
N LEU A 147 4.72 7.75 -13.22
CA LEU A 147 3.76 8.19 -12.21
C LEU A 147 2.48 7.38 -12.39
N MET A 148 2.14 6.58 -11.39
CA MET A 148 0.96 5.72 -11.36
C MET A 148 -0.01 6.17 -10.29
N ARG A 149 -1.29 6.04 -10.60
CA ARG A 149 -2.38 6.41 -9.70
C ARG A 149 -3.24 5.19 -9.42
N PHE A 150 -3.42 4.87 -8.16
CA PHE A 150 -4.21 3.75 -7.67
C PHE A 150 -5.42 4.26 -6.89
N GLY A 151 -6.60 3.66 -7.10
CA GLY A 151 -7.86 4.09 -6.49
C GLY A 151 -8.76 2.91 -6.13
N ARG A 152 -9.85 3.21 -5.42
CA ARG A 152 -10.94 2.28 -5.09
C ARG A 152 -12.24 2.65 -5.77
#